data_AF-A0A2U2RZK6-F1
#
_entry.id   AF-A0A2U2RZK6-F1
#
_cell.length_a   1.000
_cell.length_b   1.000
_cell.length_c   1.000
_cell.angle_alpha   90.00
_cell.angle_beta   90.00
_cell.angle_gamma   90.00
#
_symmetry.space_group_name_H-M   'P 1'
#
loop_
_entity.id
_entity.type
_entity.pdbx_description
1 polymer ?
#
loop_
_entity_poly.entity_id
_entity_poly.type
_entity_poly.pdbx_seq_one_letter_code
_entity_poly.pdbx_strand_id
1 'polypeptide(L)'
;MSLNLLCEVDQLDLAQNELLFSLETNIIAINLFTYLSKTNTLYLQKKIIRFLNIPDNLDTKKLSDTLFEFVRIQDYDIKKLQYNFVSKEVLLKMNKKYLNHKTHTDIITFDYTSDNKLEAEFFVSFWAINKSAEAYSQTVENELLRVIVHGVLHCMGYNDDNKAEIDNMRKMEDKFISMFHVKHNRYV
;
A
#
# COMPACT_ATOMS: atom_id res chain seq x y z
N MET A 1 -16.37 -65.32 -28.40
CA MET A 1 -15.96 -64.66 -27.14
C MET A 1 -15.28 -63.35 -27.52
N SER A 2 -16.06 -62.33 -27.92
CA SER A 2 -15.51 -61.05 -28.39
C SER A 2 -16.63 -60.03 -28.62
N LEU A 3 -17.26 -59.59 -27.54
CA LEU A 3 -18.09 -58.38 -27.50
C LEU A 3 -18.02 -57.92 -26.05
N ASN A 4 -17.00 -57.14 -25.71
CA ASN A 4 -16.95 -56.35 -24.47
C ASN A 4 -15.80 -55.32 -24.45
N LEU A 5 -14.85 -55.36 -25.40
CA LEU A 5 -13.71 -54.42 -25.37
C LEU A 5 -13.94 -53.06 -26.06
N LEU A 6 -15.06 -52.85 -26.77
CA LEU A 6 -15.33 -51.60 -27.50
C LEU A 6 -16.18 -50.58 -26.71
N CYS A 7 -16.77 -50.96 -25.58
CA CYS A 7 -17.62 -50.06 -24.79
C CYS A 7 -16.84 -49.29 -23.70
N GLU A 8 -15.75 -49.87 -23.18
CA GLU A 8 -14.96 -49.27 -22.09
C GLU A 8 -14.05 -48.11 -22.55
N VAL A 9 -13.67 -48.08 -23.83
CA VAL A 9 -12.75 -47.04 -24.37
C VAL A 9 -13.47 -45.69 -24.52
N ASP A 10 -14.74 -45.68 -24.92
CA ASP A 10 -15.53 -44.45 -25.09
C ASP A 10 -15.94 -43.81 -23.75
N GLN A 11 -16.16 -44.62 -22.70
CA GLN A 11 -16.53 -44.10 -21.37
C GLN A 11 -15.36 -43.41 -20.65
N LEU A 12 -14.13 -43.89 -20.86
CA LEU A 12 -12.92 -43.29 -20.28
C LEU A 12 -12.59 -41.93 -20.90
N ASP A 13 -12.80 -41.77 -22.22
CA ASP A 13 -12.53 -40.53 -22.94
C ASP A 13 -13.60 -39.45 -22.65
N LEU A 14 -14.86 -39.86 -22.48
CA LEU A 14 -15.94 -38.99 -22.02
C LEU A 14 -15.70 -38.49 -20.58
N ALA A 15 -15.29 -39.38 -19.66
CA ALA A 15 -15.01 -39.01 -18.28
C ALA A 15 -13.79 -38.07 -18.16
N GLN A 16 -12.76 -38.26 -18.98
CA GLN A 16 -11.59 -37.36 -19.02
C GLN A 16 -11.96 -35.98 -19.58
N ASN A 17 -12.81 -35.91 -20.60
CA ASN A 17 -13.30 -34.65 -21.14
C ASN A 17 -14.22 -33.88 -20.18
N GLU A 18 -15.10 -34.58 -19.45
CA GLU A 18 -15.91 -33.95 -18.39
C GLU A 18 -15.04 -33.42 -17.24
N LEU A 19 -13.99 -34.16 -16.86
CA LEU A 19 -13.04 -33.72 -15.84
C LEU A 19 -12.23 -32.50 -16.30
N LEU A 20 -11.76 -32.48 -17.55
CA LEU A 20 -11.07 -31.33 -18.14
C LEU A 20 -11.97 -30.09 -18.20
N PHE A 21 -13.22 -30.25 -18.63
CA PHE A 21 -14.19 -29.15 -18.64
C PHE A 21 -14.51 -28.63 -17.23
N SER A 22 -14.62 -29.52 -16.23
CA SER A 22 -14.78 -29.15 -14.82
C SER A 22 -13.56 -28.40 -14.25
N LEU A 23 -12.35 -28.79 -14.64
CA LEU A 23 -11.12 -28.10 -14.24
C LEU A 23 -11.02 -26.72 -14.88
N GLU A 24 -11.32 -26.59 -16.17
CA GLU A 24 -11.30 -25.30 -16.87
C GLU A 24 -12.33 -24.31 -16.28
N THR A 25 -13.55 -24.78 -16.00
CA THR A 25 -14.59 -23.95 -15.37
C THR A 25 -14.21 -23.50 -13.96
N ASN A 26 -13.58 -24.38 -13.16
CA ASN A 26 -13.07 -24.02 -11.84
C ASN A 26 -11.91 -22.99 -11.91
N ILE A 27 -10.98 -23.15 -12.86
CA ILE A 27 -9.89 -22.18 -13.06
C ILE A 27 -10.43 -20.81 -13.47
N ILE A 28 -11.41 -20.77 -14.39
CA ILE A 28 -12.06 -19.53 -14.80
C ILE A 28 -12.79 -18.89 -13.61
N ALA A 29 -13.49 -19.68 -12.78
CA ALA A 29 -14.17 -19.17 -11.60
C ALA A 29 -13.20 -18.61 -10.55
N ILE A 30 -12.06 -19.27 -10.32
CA ILE A 30 -11.01 -18.79 -9.40
C ILE A 30 -10.38 -17.50 -9.94
N ASN A 31 -10.08 -17.42 -11.23
CA ASN A 31 -9.50 -16.22 -11.85
C ASN A 31 -10.50 -15.07 -11.85
N LEU A 32 -11.77 -15.33 -12.15
CA LEU A 32 -12.84 -14.34 -12.10
C LEU A 32 -13.07 -13.86 -10.66
N PHE A 33 -13.08 -14.76 -9.66
CA PHE A 33 -13.17 -14.40 -8.26
C PHE A 33 -11.96 -13.57 -7.80
N THR A 34 -10.75 -13.95 -8.21
CA THR A 34 -9.52 -13.22 -7.90
C THR A 34 -9.54 -11.83 -8.56
N TYR A 35 -9.99 -11.72 -9.81
CA TYR A 35 -10.12 -10.45 -10.53
C TYR A 35 -11.22 -9.57 -9.93
N LEU A 36 -12.40 -10.13 -9.63
CA LEU A 36 -13.51 -9.43 -8.98
C LEU A 36 -13.13 -8.98 -7.57
N SER A 37 -12.43 -9.82 -6.81
CA SER A 37 -11.84 -9.44 -5.52
C SER A 37 -10.87 -8.28 -5.70
N LYS A 38 -9.92 -8.38 -6.64
CA LYS A 38 -8.91 -7.34 -6.90
C LYS A 38 -9.54 -6.02 -7.34
N THR A 39 -10.52 -6.04 -8.24
CA THR A 39 -11.23 -4.84 -8.73
C THR A 39 -12.12 -4.21 -7.67
N ASN A 40 -12.82 -5.01 -6.86
CA ASN A 40 -13.63 -4.51 -5.76
C ASN A 40 -12.74 -3.95 -4.63
N THR A 41 -11.62 -4.60 -4.33
CA THR A 41 -10.56 -4.06 -3.47
C THR A 41 -10.06 -2.73 -4.02
N LEU A 42 -9.66 -2.62 -5.29
CA LEU A 42 -9.25 -1.36 -5.93
C LEU A 42 -10.29 -0.23 -5.80
N TYR A 43 -11.58 -0.55 -5.95
CA TYR A 43 -12.66 0.41 -5.79
C TYR A 43 -12.84 0.87 -4.33
N LEU A 44 -12.76 -0.07 -3.38
CA LEU A 44 -12.83 0.21 -1.94
C LEU A 44 -11.59 0.97 -1.44
N GLN A 45 -10.40 0.64 -1.95
CA GLN A 45 -9.13 1.31 -1.65
C GLN A 45 -9.22 2.82 -1.88
N LYS A 46 -9.90 3.25 -2.96
CA LYS A 46 -10.12 4.67 -3.30
C LYS A 46 -10.94 5.44 -2.24
N LYS A 47 -11.68 4.75 -1.36
CA LYS A 47 -12.42 5.36 -0.24
C LYS A 47 -11.65 5.34 1.09
N ILE A 48 -10.67 4.46 1.23
CA ILE A 48 -9.98 4.15 2.49
C ILE A 48 -8.74 5.04 2.68
N ILE A 49 -7.98 5.30 1.62
CA ILE A 49 -6.85 6.24 1.65
C ILE A 49 -7.28 7.53 0.97
N ARG A 50 -7.10 8.67 1.65
CA ARG A 50 -7.44 10.00 1.13
C ARG A 50 -6.24 10.93 1.21
N PHE A 51 -6.02 11.66 0.12
CA PHE A 51 -5.03 12.74 0.06
C PHE A 51 -5.76 14.06 -0.17
N LEU A 52 -5.58 15.01 0.74
CA LEU A 52 -6.18 16.33 0.68
C LEU A 52 -5.09 17.38 0.44
N ASN A 53 -5.25 18.19 -0.61
CA ASN A 53 -4.30 19.23 -1.04
C ASN A 53 -2.91 18.70 -1.45
N ILE A 54 -2.85 17.45 -1.95
CA ILE A 54 -1.61 16.86 -2.47
C ILE A 54 -1.11 17.63 -3.70
N PRO A 55 0.21 17.82 -3.89
CA PRO A 55 0.74 18.42 -5.11
C PRO A 55 0.37 17.61 -6.36
N ASP A 56 0.12 18.31 -7.47
CA ASP A 56 -0.44 17.75 -8.73
C ASP A 56 0.46 16.72 -9.43
N ASN A 57 1.71 16.59 -9.03
CA ASN A 57 2.74 15.80 -9.71
C ASN A 57 2.91 14.37 -9.16
N LEU A 58 2.02 13.89 -8.29
CA LEU A 58 2.08 12.53 -7.75
C LEU A 58 0.91 11.66 -8.23
N ASP A 59 1.24 10.46 -8.75
CA ASP A 59 0.23 9.45 -9.07
C ASP A 59 -0.37 8.87 -7.78
N THR A 60 -1.43 9.51 -7.31
CA THR A 60 -2.15 9.13 -6.07
C THR A 60 -2.74 7.73 -6.13
N LYS A 61 -3.08 7.23 -7.33
CA LYS A 61 -3.58 5.88 -7.49
C LYS A 61 -2.45 4.88 -7.26
N LYS A 62 -1.34 5.06 -7.97
CA LYS A 62 -0.14 4.24 -7.80
C LYS A 62 0.34 4.27 -6.36
N LEU A 63 0.35 5.44 -5.73
CA LEU A 63 0.73 5.58 -4.33
C LEU A 63 -0.19 4.77 -3.40
N SER A 64 -1.50 4.87 -3.60
CA SER A 64 -2.46 4.09 -2.82
C SER A 64 -2.23 2.60 -3.01
N ASP A 65 -2.11 2.13 -4.26
CA ASP A 65 -1.85 0.73 -4.59
C ASP A 65 -0.57 0.23 -3.88
N THR A 66 0.53 1.00 -3.97
CA THR A 66 1.82 0.65 -3.34
C THR A 66 1.73 0.66 -1.82
N LEU A 67 1.03 1.62 -1.19
CA LEU A 67 0.78 1.62 0.26
C LEU A 67 0.03 0.38 0.71
N PHE A 68 -1.04 0.02 0.01
CA PHE A 68 -1.80 -1.19 0.34
C PHE A 68 -0.94 -2.45 0.26
N GLU A 69 -0.17 -2.61 -0.82
CA GLU A 69 0.72 -3.77 -0.97
C GLU A 69 1.79 -3.79 0.12
N PHE A 70 2.43 -2.65 0.38
CA PHE A 70 3.46 -2.54 1.42
C PHE A 70 2.92 -2.91 2.80
N VAL A 71 1.78 -2.32 3.20
CA VAL A 71 1.13 -2.58 4.49
C VAL A 71 0.75 -4.06 4.63
N ARG A 72 0.18 -4.66 3.57
CA ARG A 72 -0.20 -6.07 3.58
C ARG A 72 1.00 -7.02 3.71
N ILE A 73 2.13 -6.70 3.10
CA ILE A 73 3.37 -7.49 3.23
C ILE A 73 3.91 -7.44 4.68
N GLN A 74 3.49 -6.46 5.48
CA GLN A 74 3.83 -6.35 6.90
C GLN A 74 2.79 -7.02 7.83
N ASP A 75 1.82 -7.77 7.30
CA ASP A 75 0.71 -8.39 8.06
C ASP A 75 -0.24 -7.38 8.74
N TYR A 76 -0.36 -6.19 8.14
CA TYR A 76 -1.35 -5.17 8.50
C TYR A 76 -2.43 -5.04 7.42
N ASP A 77 -3.56 -4.45 7.81
CA ASP A 77 -4.62 -4.00 6.92
C ASP A 77 -4.87 -2.50 7.10
N ILE A 78 -5.42 -1.84 6.09
CA ILE A 78 -5.72 -0.41 6.15
C ILE A 78 -7.21 -0.23 6.37
N LYS A 79 -7.58 0.30 7.54
CA LYS A 79 -8.97 0.69 7.84
C LYS A 79 -9.28 2.07 7.27
N LYS A 80 -8.40 3.05 7.49
CA LYS A 80 -8.54 4.42 6.97
C LYS A 80 -7.27 5.23 7.14
N LEU A 81 -6.74 5.84 6.07
CA LEU A 81 -5.63 6.79 6.16
C LEU A 81 -6.02 8.10 5.51
N GLN A 82 -5.71 9.21 6.15
CA GLN A 82 -5.94 10.54 5.59
C GLN A 82 -4.69 11.39 5.69
N TYR A 83 -4.18 11.82 4.54
CA TYR A 83 -3.05 12.73 4.43
C TYR A 83 -3.55 14.13 4.13
N ASN A 84 -3.26 15.06 5.02
CA ASN A 84 -3.63 16.47 4.95
C ASN A 84 -2.36 17.28 4.67
N PHE A 85 -2.19 17.71 3.43
CA PHE A 85 -1.08 18.58 3.07
C PHE A 85 -1.41 20.01 3.49
N VAL A 86 -0.57 20.57 4.36
CA VAL A 86 -0.82 21.85 5.02
C VAL A 86 0.38 22.78 4.90
N SER A 87 0.12 24.09 5.07
CA SER A 87 1.20 25.07 5.07
C SER A 87 2.08 24.93 6.33
N LYS A 88 3.30 25.46 6.25
CA LYS A 88 4.25 25.52 7.37
C LYS A 88 3.62 26.15 8.62
N GLU A 89 2.85 27.22 8.44
CA GLU A 89 2.23 27.98 9.52
C GLU A 89 1.13 27.16 10.22
N VAL A 90 0.36 26.40 9.45
CA VAL A 90 -0.68 25.50 9.98
C VAL A 90 -0.02 24.39 10.81
N LEU A 91 1.01 23.74 10.25
CA LEU A 91 1.70 22.65 10.93
C LEU A 91 2.40 23.14 12.22
N LEU A 92 3.03 24.33 12.19
CA LEU A 92 3.63 24.94 13.38
C LEU A 92 2.60 25.25 14.47
N LYS A 93 1.41 25.73 14.11
CA LYS A 93 0.32 25.95 15.06
C LYS A 93 -0.16 24.62 15.67
N MET A 94 -0.27 23.56 14.87
CA MET A 94 -0.66 22.24 15.34
C MET A 94 0.37 21.64 16.29
N ASN A 95 1.66 21.69 15.94
CA ASN A 95 2.72 21.16 16.78
C ASN A 95 2.72 21.82 18.18
N LYS A 96 2.61 23.16 18.22
CA LYS A 96 2.50 23.92 19.47
C LYS A 96 1.26 23.55 20.29
N LYS A 97 0.12 23.33 19.63
CA LYS A 97 -1.17 23.09 20.29
C LYS A 97 -1.31 21.66 20.84
N TYR A 98 -0.81 20.67 20.11
CA TYR A 98 -1.09 19.26 20.40
C TYR A 98 0.09 18.46 20.94
N LEU A 99 1.33 18.87 20.64
CA LEU A 99 2.51 18.07 20.95
C LEU A 99 3.50 18.76 21.90
N ASN A 100 3.33 20.05 22.20
CA ASN A 100 4.21 20.84 23.11
C ASN A 100 5.72 20.74 22.79
N HIS A 101 6.08 20.28 21.60
CA HIS A 101 7.45 20.19 21.10
C HIS A 101 7.71 21.34 20.10
N LYS A 102 8.94 21.86 20.10
CA LYS A 102 9.36 23.01 19.26
C LYS A 102 10.05 22.59 17.95
N THR A 103 10.13 21.29 17.66
CA THR A 103 10.86 20.78 16.49
C THR A 103 10.06 21.02 15.20
N HIS A 104 10.77 21.28 14.10
CA HIS A 104 10.16 21.25 12.78
C HIS A 104 10.11 19.78 12.37
N THR A 105 8.92 19.18 12.43
CA THR A 105 8.69 17.83 11.92
C THR A 105 8.03 17.96 10.55
N ASP A 106 8.39 17.07 9.64
CA ASP A 106 7.86 17.08 8.27
C ASP A 106 6.44 16.51 8.22
N ILE A 107 6.08 15.75 9.26
CA ILE A 107 4.80 15.09 9.47
C ILE A 107 4.37 15.19 10.94
N ILE A 108 3.07 15.28 11.18
CA ILE A 108 2.41 15.04 12.46
C ILE A 108 1.42 13.90 12.23
N THR A 109 1.51 12.86 13.05
CA THR A 109 0.66 11.67 12.96
C THR A 109 -0.29 11.64 14.15
N PHE A 110 -1.59 11.52 13.86
CA PHE A 110 -2.59 11.12 14.84
C PHE A 110 -2.96 9.68 14.56
N ASP A 111 -2.47 8.79 15.43
CA ASP A 111 -2.64 7.35 15.29
C ASP A 111 -3.87 6.87 16.09
N TYR A 112 -4.75 6.14 15.41
CA TYR A 112 -5.94 5.48 15.96
C TYR A 112 -5.93 3.99 15.63
N THR A 113 -4.78 3.46 15.22
CA THR A 113 -4.58 2.06 14.89
C THR A 113 -4.95 1.18 16.07
N SER A 114 -5.69 0.12 15.78
CA SER A 114 -6.07 -0.90 16.76
C SER A 114 -5.83 -2.27 16.15
N ASP A 115 -5.16 -3.13 16.90
CA ASP A 115 -4.61 -4.38 16.39
C ASP A 115 -3.74 -4.12 15.15
N ASN A 116 -3.89 -4.93 14.10
CA ASN A 116 -3.18 -4.75 12.84
C ASN A 116 -3.98 -3.94 11.80
N LYS A 117 -4.94 -3.11 12.24
CA LYS A 117 -5.79 -2.31 11.34
C LYS A 117 -5.42 -0.83 11.45
N LEU A 118 -4.69 -0.34 10.45
CA LEU A 118 -4.19 1.03 10.42
C LEU A 118 -5.33 2.03 10.24
N GLU A 119 -5.43 2.95 11.20
CA GLU A 119 -6.32 4.10 11.14
C GLU A 119 -5.57 5.34 11.61
N ALA A 120 -5.33 6.31 10.72
CA ALA A 120 -4.53 7.48 11.07
C ALA A 120 -4.85 8.72 10.23
N GLU A 121 -4.58 9.88 10.84
CA GLU A 121 -4.56 11.18 10.15
C GLU A 121 -3.14 11.75 10.18
N PHE A 122 -2.61 12.03 9.01
CA PHE A 122 -1.28 12.61 8.80
C PHE A 122 -1.43 14.06 8.37
N PHE A 123 -0.64 14.94 8.97
CA PHE A 123 -0.52 16.33 8.56
C PHE A 123 0.90 16.55 8.06
N VAL A 124 1.03 16.87 6.77
CA VAL A 124 2.30 16.86 6.06
C VAL A 124 2.63 18.26 5.57
N SER A 125 3.84 18.72 5.84
CA SER A 125 4.33 20.02 5.38
C SER A 125 5.07 19.86 4.05
N PHE A 126 4.41 20.23 2.94
CA PHE A 126 5.09 20.19 1.63
C PHE A 126 6.29 21.16 1.58
N TRP A 127 6.24 22.26 2.31
CA TRP A 127 7.39 23.17 2.46
C TRP A 127 8.60 22.47 3.08
N ALA A 128 8.37 21.67 4.13
CA ALA A 128 9.45 20.98 4.83
C ALA A 128 10.04 19.86 3.96
N ILE A 129 9.20 19.10 3.26
CA ILE A 129 9.62 18.10 2.27
C ILE A 129 10.56 18.71 1.22
N ASN A 130 10.21 19.87 0.65
CA ASN A 130 11.09 20.54 -0.33
C ASN A 130 12.45 20.90 0.28
N LYS A 131 12.48 21.31 1.55
CA LYS A 131 13.72 21.64 2.26
C LYS A 131 14.56 20.41 2.59
N SER A 132 13.93 19.32 3.02
CA SER A 132 14.58 18.03 3.28
C SER A 132 15.15 17.43 1.99
N ALA A 133 14.39 17.47 0.88
CA ALA A 133 14.85 17.03 -0.43
C ALA A 133 16.11 17.79 -0.89
N GLU A 134 16.13 19.12 -0.72
CA GLU A 134 17.31 19.96 -1.01
C GLU A 134 18.50 19.59 -0.11
N ALA A 135 18.28 19.50 1.20
CA ALA A 135 19.33 19.22 2.18
C ALA A 135 19.98 17.84 2.00
N TYR A 136 19.19 16.84 1.62
CA TYR A 136 19.65 15.46 1.41
C TYR A 136 19.98 15.13 -0.05
N SER A 137 19.92 16.12 -0.95
CA SER A 137 20.19 15.93 -2.39
C SER A 137 19.35 14.78 -3.00
N GLN A 138 18.05 14.75 -2.68
CA GLN A 138 17.08 13.78 -3.18
C GLN A 138 15.99 14.48 -3.99
N THR A 139 15.20 13.69 -4.74
CA THR A 139 14.02 14.24 -5.42
C THR A 139 12.93 14.54 -4.40
N VAL A 140 12.15 15.60 -4.67
CA VAL A 140 10.95 15.94 -3.86
C VAL A 140 9.98 14.77 -3.78
N GLU A 141 9.87 13.99 -4.87
CA GLU A 141 9.06 12.78 -4.92
C GLU A 141 9.54 11.71 -3.94
N ASN A 142 10.85 11.40 -3.92
CA ASN A 142 11.40 10.41 -3.00
C ASN A 142 11.22 10.83 -1.55
N GLU A 143 11.42 12.11 -1.25
CA GLU A 143 11.25 12.63 0.09
C GLU A 143 9.78 12.62 0.52
N LEU A 144 8.86 12.95 -0.39
CA LEU A 144 7.43 12.84 -0.14
C LEU A 144 7.02 11.39 0.15
N LEU A 145 7.47 10.43 -0.67
CA LEU A 145 7.23 9.01 -0.45
C LEU A 145 7.79 8.54 0.89
N ARG A 146 9.00 8.99 1.24
CA ARG A 146 9.64 8.70 2.53
C ARG A 146 8.79 9.18 3.68
N VAL A 147 8.38 10.45 3.69
CA VAL A 147 7.56 11.03 4.77
C VAL A 147 6.19 10.33 4.89
N ILE A 148 5.58 9.97 3.76
CA ILE A 148 4.28 9.25 3.74
C ILE A 148 4.38 7.87 4.40
N VAL A 149 5.39 7.07 4.02
CA VAL A 149 5.57 5.73 4.59
C VAL A 149 6.14 5.78 5.99
N HIS A 150 6.95 6.79 6.31
CA HIS A 150 7.47 7.02 7.66
C HIS A 150 6.34 7.16 8.69
N GLY A 151 5.30 7.94 8.37
CA GLY A 151 4.11 8.04 9.22
C GLY A 151 3.40 6.69 9.42
N VAL A 152 3.30 5.89 8.35
CA VAL A 152 2.69 4.55 8.39
C VAL A 152 3.51 3.56 9.22
N LEU A 153 4.84 3.63 9.12
CA LEU A 153 5.75 2.78 9.88
C LEU A 153 5.64 3.05 11.39
N HIS A 154 5.50 4.31 11.80
CA HIS A 154 5.21 4.63 13.20
C HIS A 154 3.89 4.01 13.68
N CYS A 155 2.82 4.05 12.88
CA CYS A 155 1.55 3.38 13.21
C CYS A 155 1.69 1.84 13.32
N MET A 156 2.71 1.25 12.70
CA MET A 156 3.06 -0.18 12.83
C MET A 156 4.00 -0.46 14.00
N GLY A 157 4.37 0.54 14.80
CA GLY A 157 5.27 0.38 15.95
C GLY A 157 6.76 0.43 15.62
N TYR A 158 7.16 0.90 14.43
CA TYR A 158 8.56 1.21 14.15
C TYR A 158 8.93 2.53 14.84
N ASN A 159 9.99 2.51 15.65
CA ASN A 159 10.55 3.69 16.31
C ASN A 159 11.80 4.20 15.59
N ASP A 160 12.24 5.39 15.95
CA ASP A 160 13.44 6.05 15.46
C ASP A 160 14.26 6.72 16.60
N ASP A 161 14.17 6.16 17.81
CA ASP A 161 14.79 6.73 19.02
C ASP A 161 16.31 6.49 19.08
N ASN A 162 16.79 5.40 18.48
CA ASN A 162 18.21 5.05 18.46
C ASN A 162 18.72 4.64 17.07
N LYS A 163 20.04 4.58 16.92
CA LYS A 163 20.69 4.33 15.63
C LYS A 163 20.24 3.03 14.96
N ALA A 164 20.07 1.95 15.71
CA ALA A 164 19.65 0.66 15.15
C ALA A 164 18.20 0.70 14.65
N GLU A 165 17.31 1.37 15.40
CA GLU A 165 15.92 1.60 15.02
C GLU A 165 15.81 2.49 13.78
N ILE A 166 16.55 3.61 13.75
CA ILE A 166 16.65 4.49 12.59
C ILE A 166 17.10 3.69 11.35
N ASP A 167 18.16 2.88 11.48
CA ASP A 167 18.67 2.10 10.34
C ASP A 167 17.67 1.06 9.85
N ASN A 168 16.88 0.47 10.75
CA ASN A 168 15.79 -0.43 10.38
C ASN A 168 14.65 0.31 9.66
N MET A 169 14.23 1.45 10.20
CA MET A 169 13.19 2.28 9.60
C MET A 169 13.61 2.77 8.21
N ARG A 170 14.87 3.22 8.04
CA ARG A 170 15.40 3.65 6.72
C ARG A 170 15.36 2.52 5.69
N LYS A 171 15.67 1.28 6.07
CA LYS A 171 15.54 0.14 5.14
C LYS A 171 14.10 -0.08 4.68
N MET A 172 13.14 0.09 5.57
CA MET A 172 11.72 -0.07 5.25
C MET A 172 11.20 1.07 4.36
N GLU A 173 11.63 2.30 4.62
CA GLU A 173 11.36 3.44 3.76
C GLU A 173 11.94 3.26 2.34
N ASP A 174 13.21 2.83 2.24
CA ASP A 174 13.88 2.61 0.97
C ASP A 174 13.22 1.46 0.18
N LYS A 175 12.76 0.42 0.88
CA LYS A 175 11.97 -0.67 0.29
C LYS A 175 10.67 -0.15 -0.31
N PHE A 176 9.95 0.70 0.41
CA PHE A 176 8.71 1.29 -0.09
C PHE A 176 8.94 2.18 -1.32
N ILE A 177 9.94 3.06 -1.27
CA ILE A 177 10.31 3.93 -2.40
C ILE A 177 10.66 3.08 -3.62
N SER A 178 11.40 1.99 -3.41
CA SER A 178 11.74 1.04 -4.48
C SER A 178 10.49 0.38 -5.07
N MET A 179 9.56 -0.10 -4.24
CA MET A 179 8.28 -0.67 -4.70
C MET A 179 7.49 0.34 -5.53
N PHE A 180 7.50 1.62 -5.15
CA PHE A 180 6.82 2.66 -5.91
C PHE A 180 7.49 2.87 -7.28
N HIS A 181 8.82 2.88 -7.37
CA HIS A 181 9.50 3.15 -8.64
C HIS A 181 9.55 1.96 -9.61
N VAL A 182 9.34 0.73 -9.12
CA VAL A 182 9.31 -0.45 -9.99
C VAL A 182 8.11 -0.38 -10.94
N LYS A 183 8.38 -0.52 -12.24
CA LYS A 183 7.34 -0.72 -13.25
C LYS A 183 6.70 -2.09 -13.02
N HIS A 184 5.48 -2.12 -12.49
CA HIS A 184 4.64 -3.29 -12.62
C HIS A 184 4.26 -3.43 -14.11
N ASN A 185 4.96 -4.30 -14.84
CA ASN A 185 4.42 -4.86 -16.08
C ASN A 185 3.15 -5.61 -15.69
N ARG A 186 2.00 -4.95 -15.84
CA ARG A 186 0.71 -5.63 -15.81
C ARG A 186 0.69 -6.46 -17.09
N TYR A 187 0.79 -7.78 -16.95
CA TYR A 187 0.48 -8.68 -18.06
C TYR A 187 -0.92 -8.33 -18.57
N VAL A 188 -0.95 -7.93 -19.84
CA VAL A 188 -2.15 -7.53 -20.61
C VAL A 188 -2.95 -8.78 -20.95
#